data_AF-A0A834CII3-F1
#
_entry.id   AF-A0A834CII3-F1
#
_cell.length_a   1.000
_cell.length_b   1.000
_cell.length_c   1.000
_cell.angle_alpha   90.00
_cell.angle_beta   90.00
_cell.angle_gamma   90.00
#
_symmetry.space_group_name_H-M   'P 1'
#
loop_
_entity.id
_entity.type
_entity.pdbx_description
1 polymer ?
#
loop_
_entity_poly.entity_id
_entity_poly.type
_entity_poly.pdbx_seq_one_letter_code
_entity_poly.pdbx_strand_id
1 'polypeptide(L)'
;MVRKNAFVGLTSLRELELQQNGFTVLDVGVLEPLPSLQVLRLEGNPWLCNCQFAKLFMWMKANQHKLPSGIEGLECSLSEDGHRIPLKLLSEDSFKDCTNVLTLTDYLIVIFSGISASVAAIVASFLLASTVHCFQRLRKGTKTDEEDGYN
;
A
#
# COMPACT_ATOMS: atom_id res chain seq x y z
N MET A 1 -9.23 -18.59 11.78
CA MET A 1 -7.96 -17.81 11.74
C MET A 1 -6.92 -18.50 12.59
N VAL A 2 -5.71 -18.72 12.05
CA VAL A 2 -4.58 -19.31 12.78
C VAL A 2 -3.86 -18.20 13.56
N ARG A 3 -3.50 -18.45 14.82
CA ARG A 3 -2.74 -17.46 15.63
C ARG A 3 -1.27 -17.43 15.17
N LYS A 4 -0.63 -16.25 15.26
CA LYS A 4 0.77 -16.04 14.82
C LYS A 4 1.78 -17.06 15.39
N ASN A 5 1.56 -17.52 16.62
CA ASN A 5 2.46 -18.45 17.30
C ASN A 5 1.93 -19.89 17.35
N ALA A 6 0.92 -20.24 16.55
CA ALA A 6 0.26 -21.53 16.63
C ALA A 6 1.20 -22.72 16.37
N PHE A 7 2.24 -22.51 15.56
CA PHE A 7 3.18 -23.56 15.15
C PHE A 7 4.59 -23.35 15.70
N VAL A 8 4.78 -22.41 16.62
CA VAL A 8 6.09 -22.14 17.24
C VAL A 8 6.53 -23.36 18.05
N GLY A 9 7.79 -23.77 17.86
CA GLY A 9 8.37 -24.94 18.54
C GLY A 9 8.15 -26.27 17.82
N LEU A 10 7.32 -26.32 16.77
CA LEU A 10 7.09 -27.53 15.97
C LEU A 10 8.19 -27.75 14.91
N THR A 11 9.45 -27.76 15.34
CA THR A 11 10.62 -27.77 14.43
C THR A 11 10.72 -29.05 13.58
N SER A 12 10.14 -30.16 14.05
CA SER A 12 10.16 -31.46 13.37
C SER A 12 8.91 -31.74 12.53
N LEU A 13 7.96 -30.79 12.44
CA LEU A 13 6.76 -30.95 11.65
C LEU A 13 7.11 -31.03 10.16
N ARG A 14 6.68 -32.11 9.50
CA ARG A 14 6.98 -32.37 8.08
C ARG A 14 5.78 -32.15 7.18
N GLU A 15 4.59 -32.42 7.68
CA GLU A 15 3.35 -32.34 6.91
C GLU A 15 2.36 -31.47 7.68
N LEU A 16 1.82 -30.47 7.00
CA LEU A 16 0.79 -29.58 7.52
C LEU A 16 -0.41 -29.60 6.59
N GLU A 17 -1.50 -30.17 7.08
CA GLU A 17 -2.75 -30.31 6.35
C GLU A 17 -3.76 -29.26 6.83
N LEU A 18 -4.00 -28.26 5.99
CA LEU A 18 -4.97 -27.18 6.22
C LEU A 18 -6.04 -27.13 5.11
N GLN A 19 -6.09 -28.14 4.25
CA GLN A 19 -7.08 -28.24 3.18
C GLN A 19 -8.51 -28.30 3.75
N GLN A 20 -9.48 -27.85 2.94
CA GLN A 20 -10.91 -27.90 3.25
C GLN A 20 -11.28 -27.24 4.58
N ASN A 21 -10.51 -26.23 4.98
CA ASN A 21 -10.86 -25.37 6.07
C ASN A 21 -11.61 -24.13 5.54
N GLY A 22 -12.21 -23.37 6.45
CA GLY A 22 -12.86 -22.10 6.10
C GLY A 22 -11.88 -20.93 6.04
N PHE A 23 -10.62 -21.13 5.64
CA PHE A 23 -9.63 -20.05 5.66
C PHE A 23 -9.83 -19.10 4.47
N THR A 24 -9.99 -17.82 4.79
CA THR A 24 -9.98 -16.73 3.81
C THR A 24 -8.60 -16.10 3.66
N VAL A 25 -7.81 -16.12 4.73
CA VAL A 25 -6.44 -15.58 4.79
C VAL A 25 -5.60 -16.47 5.71
N LEU A 26 -4.33 -16.67 5.35
CA LEU A 26 -3.30 -17.30 6.17
C LEU A 26 -2.06 -16.40 6.18
N ASP A 27 -1.63 -16.01 7.37
CA ASP A 27 -0.42 -15.21 7.55
C ASP A 27 0.81 -16.12 7.35
N VAL A 28 1.67 -15.79 6.39
CA VAL A 28 2.90 -16.55 6.09
C VAL A 28 3.82 -16.66 7.31
N GLY A 29 3.77 -15.69 8.23
CA GLY A 29 4.58 -15.71 9.44
C GLY A 29 4.34 -16.93 10.33
N VAL A 30 3.20 -17.63 10.19
CA VAL A 30 2.95 -18.88 10.93
C VAL A 30 3.72 -20.08 10.34
N LEU A 31 4.16 -19.99 9.08
CA LEU A 31 4.88 -21.04 8.37
C LEU A 31 6.40 -20.89 8.50
N GLU A 32 6.90 -19.68 8.78
CA GLU A 32 8.34 -19.40 9.00
C GLU A 32 8.99 -20.26 10.09
N PRO A 33 8.34 -20.57 11.24
CA PRO A 33 8.93 -21.37 12.32
C PRO A 33 9.04 -22.87 12.03
N LEU A 34 8.71 -23.31 10.80
CA LEU A 34 8.62 -24.73 10.41
C LEU A 34 9.75 -25.11 9.42
N PRO A 35 11.00 -25.28 9.90
CA PRO A 35 12.15 -25.53 9.02
C PRO A 35 12.10 -26.90 8.34
N SER A 36 11.47 -27.90 8.97
CA SER A 36 11.37 -29.27 8.44
C SER A 36 10.16 -29.50 7.55
N LEU A 37 9.36 -28.47 7.26
CA LEU A 37 8.11 -28.62 6.52
C LEU A 37 8.38 -29.02 5.06
N GLN A 38 7.82 -30.15 4.66
CA GLN A 38 7.96 -30.77 3.34
C GLN A 38 6.65 -30.75 2.56
N VAL A 39 5.51 -30.90 3.24
CA VAL A 39 4.19 -30.96 2.61
C VAL A 39 3.26 -29.95 3.27
N LEU A 40 2.65 -29.09 2.44
CA LEU A 40 1.61 -28.17 2.83
C LEU A 40 0.41 -28.31 1.89
N ARG A 41 -0.76 -28.56 2.48
CA ARG A 41 -2.03 -28.70 1.75
C ARG A 41 -2.98 -27.58 2.15
N LEU A 42 -3.47 -26.84 1.15
CA LEU A 42 -4.27 -25.60 1.32
C LEU A 42 -5.52 -25.60 0.43
N GLU A 43 -5.73 -26.66 -0.34
CA GLU A 43 -6.81 -26.78 -1.32
C GLU A 43 -8.19 -26.74 -0.64
N GLY A 44 -9.22 -26.30 -1.37
CA GLY A 44 -10.59 -26.29 -0.85
C GLY A 44 -10.89 -25.25 0.23
N ASN A 45 -10.02 -24.25 0.42
CA ASN A 45 -10.27 -23.10 1.29
C ASN A 45 -10.83 -21.90 0.49
N PRO A 46 -11.73 -21.08 1.05
CA PRO A 46 -12.30 -19.89 0.40
C PRO A 46 -11.33 -18.70 0.45
N TRP A 47 -10.15 -18.83 -0.16
CA TRP A 47 -9.13 -17.78 -0.16
C TRP A 47 -9.65 -16.48 -0.74
N LEU A 48 -9.38 -15.36 -0.07
CA LEU A 48 -9.75 -14.03 -0.55
C LEU A 48 -8.54 -13.40 -1.26
N CYS A 49 -8.64 -13.11 -2.56
CA CYS A 49 -7.57 -12.52 -3.38
C CYS A 49 -7.33 -11.04 -3.01
N ASN A 50 -6.84 -10.77 -1.80
CA ASN A 50 -6.54 -9.41 -1.33
C ASN A 50 -5.02 -9.23 -1.06
N CYS A 51 -4.64 -8.04 -0.61
CA CYS A 51 -3.24 -7.74 -0.30
C CYS A 51 -2.65 -8.57 0.86
N GLN A 52 -3.48 -9.15 1.72
CA GLN A 52 -2.99 -10.07 2.75
C GLN A 52 -2.65 -11.43 2.15
N PHE A 53 -3.47 -11.90 1.20
CA PHE A 53 -3.22 -13.13 0.44
C PHE A 53 -2.01 -13.03 -0.50
N ALA A 54 -1.69 -11.84 -1.00
CA ALA A 54 -0.51 -11.62 -1.85
C ALA A 54 0.78 -12.22 -1.27
N LYS A 55 1.00 -12.08 0.04
CA LYS A 55 2.18 -12.65 0.72
C LYS A 55 2.18 -14.17 0.66
N LEU A 56 1.03 -14.80 0.91
CA LEU A 56 0.87 -16.25 0.82
C LEU A 56 1.07 -16.73 -0.62
N PHE A 57 0.51 -16.02 -1.60
CA PHE A 57 0.70 -16.32 -3.02
C PHE A 57 2.18 -16.34 -3.42
N MET A 58 2.93 -15.31 -3.02
CA MET A 58 4.37 -15.24 -3.25
C MET A 58 5.13 -16.37 -2.55
N TRP A 59 4.75 -16.69 -1.30
CA TRP A 59 5.33 -17.83 -0.59
C TRP A 59 5.07 -19.16 -1.31
N MET A 60 3.84 -19.39 -1.81
CA MET A 60 3.49 -20.60 -2.56
C MET A 60 4.26 -20.69 -3.89
N LYS A 61 4.45 -19.57 -4.59
CA LYS A 61 5.28 -19.51 -5.80
C LYS A 61 6.74 -19.87 -5.53
N ALA A 62 7.31 -19.41 -4.40
CA ALA A 62 8.68 -19.72 -4.00
C ALA A 62 8.84 -21.16 -3.46
N ASN A 63 7.79 -21.72 -2.87
CA ASN A 63 7.81 -23.03 -2.20
C ASN A 63 6.99 -24.09 -2.94
N GLN A 64 6.85 -24.02 -4.27
CA GLN A 64 6.01 -24.96 -5.06
C GLN A 64 6.33 -26.44 -4.79
N HIS A 65 7.59 -26.77 -4.52
CA HIS A 65 8.03 -28.12 -4.15
C HIS A 65 7.40 -28.67 -2.85
N LYS A 66 6.85 -27.79 -1.99
CA LYS A 66 6.15 -28.17 -0.76
C LYS A 66 4.65 -28.37 -0.95
N LEU A 67 4.11 -28.05 -2.13
CA LEU A 67 2.68 -28.20 -2.45
C LEU A 67 2.50 -29.44 -3.35
N PRO A 68 1.94 -30.55 -2.85
CA PRO A 68 1.80 -31.78 -3.63
C PRO A 68 1.00 -31.61 -4.92
N SER A 69 -0.07 -30.79 -4.87
CA SER A 69 -0.93 -30.49 -6.03
C SER A 69 -0.49 -29.21 -6.78
N GLY A 70 0.64 -28.61 -6.37
CA GLY A 70 1.07 -27.31 -6.85
C GLY A 70 0.05 -26.19 -6.59
N ILE A 71 0.07 -25.16 -7.44
CA ILE A 71 -0.90 -24.06 -7.40
C ILE A 71 -2.16 -24.33 -8.25
N GLU A 72 -2.23 -25.46 -8.95
CA GLU A 72 -3.31 -25.75 -9.90
C GLU A 72 -4.65 -26.04 -9.21
N GLY A 73 -4.62 -26.62 -8.02
CA GLY A 73 -5.81 -26.91 -7.20
C GLY A 73 -6.24 -25.76 -6.28
N LEU A 74 -5.65 -24.58 -6.42
CA LEU A 74 -5.93 -23.43 -5.56
C LEU A 74 -6.69 -22.35 -6.32
N GLU A 75 -7.73 -21.86 -5.68
CA GLU A 75 -8.60 -20.79 -6.18
C GLU A 75 -8.74 -19.72 -5.11
N CYS A 76 -8.92 -18.47 -5.51
CA CYS A 76 -9.31 -17.39 -4.60
C CYS A 76 -10.45 -16.56 -5.19
N SER A 77 -11.17 -15.81 -4.36
CA SER A 77 -12.23 -14.89 -4.81
C SER A 77 -11.85 -13.43 -4.58
N LEU A 78 -12.25 -12.54 -5.49
CA LEU A 78 -11.97 -11.10 -5.39
C LEU A 78 -12.90 -10.38 -4.40
N SER A 79 -14.13 -10.90 -4.25
CA SER A 79 -15.19 -10.41 -3.37
C SER A 79 -16.02 -11.59 -2.82
N GLU A 80 -16.98 -11.32 -1.92
CA GLU A 80 -17.97 -12.32 -1.47
C GLU A 80 -18.95 -12.75 -2.59
N ASP A 81 -18.91 -12.10 -3.77
CA ASP A 81 -19.73 -12.39 -4.95
C ASP A 81 -19.48 -13.79 -5.57
N GLY A 82 -18.61 -14.60 -4.96
CA GLY A 82 -18.44 -16.02 -5.28
C GLY A 82 -17.68 -16.32 -6.57
N HIS A 83 -17.19 -15.30 -7.29
CA HIS A 83 -16.38 -15.52 -8.48
C HIS A 83 -14.99 -16.04 -8.08
N ARG A 84 -14.73 -17.31 -8.40
CA ARG A 84 -13.46 -17.98 -8.09
C ARG A 84 -12.49 -17.86 -9.26
N ILE A 85 -11.28 -17.48 -8.94
CA ILE A 85 -10.19 -17.26 -9.88
C ILE A 85 -9.11 -18.29 -9.54
N PRO A 86 -8.77 -19.19 -10.48
CA PRO A 86 -7.64 -20.10 -10.33
C PRO A 86 -6.32 -19.34 -10.15
N LEU A 87 -5.48 -19.78 -9.20
CA LEU A 87 -4.20 -19.14 -8.91
C LEU A 87 -3.21 -19.19 -10.09
N LYS A 88 -3.41 -20.08 -11.05
CA LYS A 88 -2.62 -20.16 -12.30
C LYS A 88 -2.74 -18.92 -13.18
N LEU A 89 -3.88 -18.23 -13.11
CA LEU A 89 -4.14 -17.00 -13.88
C LEU A 89 -3.54 -15.76 -13.21
N LEU A 90 -3.17 -15.86 -11.94
CA LEU A 90 -2.57 -14.77 -11.18
C LEU A 90 -1.07 -14.72 -11.42
N SER A 91 -0.55 -13.50 -11.56
CA SER A 91 0.87 -13.20 -11.64
C SER A 91 1.30 -12.32 -10.47
N GLU A 92 2.61 -12.11 -10.33
CA GLU A 92 3.13 -11.13 -9.37
C GLU A 92 2.61 -9.72 -9.66
N ASP A 93 2.41 -9.39 -10.94
CA ASP A 93 1.83 -8.10 -11.34
C ASP A 93 0.40 -7.89 -10.82
N SER A 94 -0.37 -8.98 -10.62
CA SER A 94 -1.73 -8.90 -10.07
C SER A 94 -1.75 -8.37 -8.64
N PHE A 95 -0.63 -8.43 -7.92
CA PHE A 95 -0.48 -7.97 -6.54
C PHE A 95 0.51 -6.82 -6.38
N LYS A 96 0.99 -6.23 -7.48
CA LYS A 96 1.97 -5.15 -7.45
C LYS A 96 1.47 -3.91 -6.71
N ASP A 97 0.16 -3.66 -6.77
CA ASP A 97 -0.45 -2.55 -6.03
C ASP A 97 -0.45 -2.75 -4.51
N CYS A 98 -0.30 -3.99 -4.04
CA CYS A 98 -0.29 -4.34 -2.63
C CYS A 98 1.08 -4.18 -1.96
N THR A 99 2.16 -4.15 -2.74
CA THR A 99 3.53 -3.92 -2.25
C THR A 99 3.92 -2.44 -2.27
N ASN A 100 2.98 -1.54 -2.58
CA ASN A 100 3.14 -0.08 -2.52
C ASN A 100 3.38 0.42 -1.08
N VAL A 101 4.55 0.13 -0.54
CA VAL A 101 5.28 1.07 0.32
C VAL A 101 5.63 2.23 -0.60
N LEU A 102 5.19 3.46 -0.28
CA LEU A 102 5.52 4.66 -1.08
C LEU A 102 6.98 4.57 -1.52
N THR A 103 7.19 4.50 -2.84
CA THR A 103 8.55 4.38 -3.35
C THR A 103 9.31 5.66 -3.02
N LEU A 104 10.64 5.61 -2.94
CA LEU A 104 11.45 6.81 -2.69
C LEU A 104 11.15 7.91 -3.73
N THR A 105 10.81 7.52 -4.96
CA THR A 105 10.32 8.40 -6.02
C THR A 105 8.99 9.07 -5.68
N ASP A 106 8.01 8.34 -5.14
CA ASP A 106 6.72 8.93 -4.73
C ASP A 106 6.93 9.95 -3.60
N TYR A 107 7.82 9.63 -2.65
CA TYR A 107 8.18 10.55 -1.57
C TYR A 107 8.86 11.82 -2.08
N LEU A 108 9.79 11.68 -3.03
CA LEU A 108 10.46 12.82 -3.67
C LEU A 108 9.44 13.71 -4.40
N ILE A 109 8.48 13.12 -5.14
CA ILE A 109 7.44 13.87 -5.85
C ILE A 109 6.59 14.68 -4.86
N VAL A 110 6.20 14.09 -3.73
CA VAL A 110 5.43 14.78 -2.68
C VAL A 110 6.24 15.92 -2.07
N ILE A 111 7.54 15.71 -1.78
CA ILE A 111 8.40 16.77 -1.25
C ILE A 111 8.54 17.92 -2.25
N PHE A 112 8.87 17.62 -3.51
CA PHE A 112 9.09 18.66 -4.51
C PHE A 112 7.82 19.45 -4.83
N SER A 113 6.66 18.78 -4.91
CA SER A 113 5.37 19.46 -5.09
C SER A 113 4.98 20.31 -3.87
N GLY A 114 5.28 19.84 -2.65
CA GLY A 114 5.07 20.63 -1.43
C GLY A 114 5.95 21.88 -1.35
N ILE A 115 7.24 21.75 -1.67
CA ILE A 115 8.18 22.88 -1.69
C ILE A 115 7.79 23.89 -2.77
N SER A 116 7.46 23.45 -3.98
CA SER A 116 7.10 24.35 -5.08
C SER A 116 5.84 25.15 -4.78
N ALA A 117 4.80 24.51 -4.23
CA ALA A 117 3.57 25.19 -3.80
C ALA A 117 3.84 26.23 -2.70
N SER A 118 4.68 25.88 -1.72
CA SER A 118 5.05 26.79 -0.62
C SER A 118 5.79 28.02 -1.14
N VAL A 119 6.78 27.84 -2.02
CA VAL A 119 7.53 28.95 -2.63
C VAL A 119 6.61 29.85 -3.45
N ALA A 120 5.72 29.28 -4.26
CA ALA A 120 4.77 30.05 -5.05
C ALA A 120 3.85 30.91 -4.18
N ALA A 121 3.34 30.34 -3.07
CA ALA A 121 2.50 31.07 -2.12
C ALA A 121 3.25 32.22 -1.43
N ILE A 122 4.52 32.01 -1.05
CA ILE A 122 5.37 33.05 -0.46
C ILE A 122 5.59 34.19 -1.45
N VAL A 123 5.97 33.88 -2.71
CA VAL A 123 6.18 34.88 -3.76
C VAL A 123 4.91 35.68 -4.03
N ALA A 124 3.76 35.01 -4.16
CA ALA A 124 2.48 35.67 -4.36
C ALA A 124 2.16 36.62 -3.19
N SER A 125 2.40 36.18 -1.95
CA SER A 125 2.17 37.00 -0.76
C SER A 125 3.05 38.26 -0.73
N PHE A 126 4.33 38.15 -1.10
CA PHE A 126 5.23 39.30 -1.19
C PHE A 126 4.84 40.29 -2.28
N LEU A 127 4.41 39.79 -3.45
CA LEU A 127 3.92 40.63 -4.55
C LEU A 127 2.66 41.38 -4.13
N LEU A 128 1.70 40.70 -3.48
CA LEU A 128 0.49 41.32 -2.95
C LEU A 128 0.81 42.35 -1.86
N ALA A 129 1.73 42.06 -0.94
CA ALA A 129 2.14 43.02 0.09
C ALA A 129 2.78 44.28 -0.53
N SER A 130 3.62 44.09 -1.55
CA SER A 130 4.30 45.18 -2.25
C SER A 130 3.32 46.07 -3.03
N THR A 131 2.35 45.48 -3.73
CA THR A 131 1.30 46.25 -4.44
C THR A 131 0.41 47.01 -3.48
N VAL A 132 -0.01 46.39 -2.36
CA VAL A 132 -0.79 47.07 -1.31
C VAL A 132 -0.01 48.22 -0.69
N HIS A 133 1.28 48.03 -0.36
CA HIS A 133 2.12 49.09 0.20
C HIS A 133 2.31 50.24 -0.78
N CYS A 134 2.52 49.95 -2.08
CA CYS A 134 2.61 50.97 -3.13
C CYS A 134 1.30 51.76 -3.26
N PHE A 135 0.15 51.07 -3.27
CA PHE A 135 -1.17 51.71 -3.32
C PHE A 135 -1.44 52.60 -2.09
N GLN A 136 -1.08 52.13 -0.88
CA GLN A 136 -1.18 52.92 0.35
C GLN A 136 -0.29 54.17 0.31
N ARG A 137 0.93 54.05 -0.22
CA ARG A 137 1.86 55.18 -0.42
C ARG A 137 1.31 56.21 -1.41
N LEU A 138 0.85 55.77 -2.58
CA LEU A 138 0.23 56.64 -3.58
C LEU A 138 -0.99 57.36 -3.01
N ARG A 139 -1.90 56.63 -2.36
CA ARG A 139 -3.09 57.23 -1.72
C ARG A 139 -2.72 58.25 -0.64
N LYS A 140 -1.66 57.98 0.14
CA LYS A 140 -1.19 58.93 1.15
C LYS A 140 -0.62 60.18 0.49
N GLY A 141 0.16 60.05 -0.58
CA GLY A 141 0.68 61.17 -1.38
C GLY A 141 -0.43 62.07 -1.90
N THR A 142 -1.43 61.50 -2.58
CA THR A 142 -2.58 62.25 -3.12
C THR A 142 -3.36 63.00 -2.04
N LYS A 143 -3.48 62.45 -0.82
CA LYS A 143 -4.14 63.17 0.29
C LYS A 143 -3.35 64.39 0.77
N THR A 144 -2.02 64.29 0.84
CA THR A 144 -1.17 65.45 1.18
C THR A 144 -1.23 66.53 0.11
N ASP A 145 -1.23 66.14 -1.17
CA ASP A 145 -1.34 67.09 -2.28
C ASP A 145 -2.70 67.81 -2.32
N GLU A 146 -3.78 67.13 -1.90
CA GLU A 146 -5.11 67.73 -1.75
C GLU A 146 -5.21 68.69 -0.54
N GLU A 147 -4.50 68.41 0.56
CA GLU A 147 -4.49 69.27 1.76
C GLU A 147 -3.61 70.53 1.60
N ASP A 148 -2.50 70.45 0.85
CA ASP A 148 -1.59 71.57 0.63
C ASP A 148 -2.05 72.53 -0.50
N GLY A 149 -3.00 72.10 -1.35
CA GLY A 149 -3.54 72.91 -2.46
C GLY A 149 -4.63 73.91 -2.08
N TYR A 150 -5.00 74.01 -0.80
CA TYR A 150 -6.11 74.86 -0.31
C TYR A 150 -5.70 75.92 0.73
N ASN A 151 -4.40 76.16 0.93
CA ASN A 151 -3.85 77.22 1.80
C ASN A 151 -3.14 78.32 1.01
#